data_AF-A0A399X4P2-F1
#
_entry.id   AF-A0A399X4P2-F1
#
_cell.length_a   1.000
_cell.length_b   1.000
_cell.length_c   1.000
_cell.angle_alpha   90.00
_cell.angle_beta   90.00
_cell.angle_gamma   90.00
#
_symmetry.space_group_name_H-M   'P 1'
#
loop_
_entity.id
_entity.type
_entity.pdbx_description
1 polymer ?
#
loop_
_entity_poly.entity_id
_entity_poly.type
_entity_poly.pdbx_seq_one_letter_code
_entity_poly.pdbx_strand_id
1 'polypeptide(L)'
;MKRKLKFVLIGLFSACLFQVHSLHASERLDDGILWSTKTEINEKYGKPTYLYCEEEPFRRYMIVKPEDESSLRATFLYDVVVHDFYYINKSGNDLEYRFYYGEDMSEGKKTYRVKECTIKFLNNPVPLGRVAEIVPEFKPAFQCSKVFQERLVNYNNIRLIFVTEKVNDLSKKIGSLFVDPDKDIKDWSLSYYAILSDGEPENVSSNSMVKEVIIAVDGDYRIGKTANAFRTKMIKNPLP
;
A
#
# COMPACT_ATOMS: atom_id res chain seq x y z
N MET A 1 -45.23 -0.48 72.49
CA MET A 1 -44.50 0.76 72.83
C MET A 1 -43.69 1.20 71.62
N LYS A 2 -43.76 2.51 71.32
CA LYS A 2 -43.17 3.19 70.16
C LYS A 2 -41.63 3.25 70.22
N ARG A 3 -41.04 3.57 69.04
CA ARG A 3 -39.71 4.18 68.76
C ARG A 3 -38.55 3.18 68.61
N LYS A 4 -37.65 3.28 67.62
CA LYS A 4 -37.23 4.41 66.78
C LYS A 4 -36.55 3.92 65.49
N LEU A 5 -36.76 4.71 64.45
CA LEU A 5 -36.10 4.75 63.15
C LEU A 5 -34.57 4.96 63.28
N LYS A 6 -33.76 4.24 62.49
CA LYS A 6 -32.43 4.71 62.06
C LYS A 6 -32.23 4.34 60.59
N PHE A 7 -32.15 5.39 59.76
CA PHE A 7 -31.63 5.35 58.40
C PHE A 7 -30.13 5.08 58.43
N VAL A 8 -29.65 4.17 57.58
CA VAL A 8 -28.29 4.20 57.02
C VAL A 8 -28.40 3.78 55.55
N LEU A 9 -27.96 4.70 54.69
CA LEU A 9 -27.82 4.61 53.23
C LEU A 9 -26.49 3.90 52.88
N ILE A 10 -26.26 3.64 51.58
CA ILE A 10 -25.03 3.13 50.91
C ILE A 10 -25.10 1.60 50.76
N GLY A 11 -25.11 0.99 49.57
CA GLY A 11 -24.76 1.45 48.23
C GLY A 11 -24.08 0.26 47.56
N LEU A 12 -24.63 -0.25 46.46
CA LEU A 12 -23.95 -1.14 45.50
C LEU A 12 -24.81 -1.20 44.24
N PHE A 13 -24.76 -0.11 43.48
CA PHE A 13 -25.02 -0.16 42.05
C PHE A 13 -23.89 -0.98 41.44
N SER A 14 -24.13 -2.27 41.23
CA SER A 14 -23.25 -3.12 40.45
C SER A 14 -23.44 -2.74 38.98
N ALA A 15 -22.79 -1.65 38.58
CA ALA A 15 -22.56 -1.32 37.19
C ALA A 15 -21.62 -2.40 36.64
N CYS A 16 -22.20 -3.47 36.11
CA CYS A 16 -21.52 -4.28 35.11
C CYS A 16 -21.29 -3.36 33.92
N LEU A 17 -20.13 -2.70 33.94
CA LEU A 17 -19.52 -2.05 32.80
C LEU A 17 -19.45 -3.10 31.69
N PHE A 18 -20.41 -3.03 30.77
CA PHE A 18 -20.21 -3.54 29.43
C PHE A 18 -18.97 -2.81 28.90
N GLN A 19 -17.82 -3.48 28.93
CA GLN A 19 -16.71 -3.13 28.06
C GLN A 19 -17.23 -3.32 26.64
N VAL A 20 -17.81 -2.25 26.10
CA VAL A 20 -17.98 -2.08 24.67
C VAL A 20 -16.56 -1.93 24.15
N HIS A 21 -15.91 -3.06 23.85
CA HIS A 21 -14.84 -3.06 22.90
C HIS A 21 -15.48 -2.56 21.61
N SER A 22 -15.32 -1.27 21.34
CA SER A 22 -15.57 -0.71 20.02
C SER A 22 -14.65 -1.49 19.09
N LEU A 23 -15.19 -2.54 18.45
CA LEU A 23 -14.61 -3.11 17.25
C LEU A 23 -14.69 -2.01 16.19
N HIS A 24 -13.77 -1.05 16.29
CA HIS A 24 -13.45 -0.20 15.16
C HIS A 24 -12.80 -1.14 14.15
N ALA A 25 -13.59 -1.59 13.17
CA ALA A 25 -13.05 -2.18 11.97
C ALA A 25 -12.00 -1.20 11.44
N SER A 26 -10.76 -1.64 11.34
CA SER A 26 -9.67 -0.84 10.78
C SER A 26 -10.12 -0.35 9.39
N GLU A 27 -10.04 0.96 9.15
CA GLU A 27 -10.31 1.51 7.83
C GLU A 27 -9.31 0.89 6.84
N ARG A 28 -9.82 0.12 5.87
CA ARG A 28 -8.99 -0.60 4.89
C ARG A 28 -9.50 -0.31 3.49
N LEU A 29 -8.56 -0.17 2.57
CA LEU A 29 -8.83 -0.19 1.14
C LEU A 29 -9.02 -1.63 0.66
N ASP A 30 -9.57 -1.78 -0.55
CA ASP A 30 -9.96 -3.08 -1.11
C ASP A 30 -8.74 -4.00 -1.42
N ASP A 31 -7.51 -3.45 -1.48
CA ASP A 31 -6.27 -4.23 -1.59
C ASP A 31 -5.88 -4.90 -0.25
N GLY A 32 -6.34 -4.37 0.88
CA GLY A 32 -6.04 -4.90 2.21
C GLY A 32 -4.58 -4.76 2.66
N ILE A 33 -3.76 -3.96 1.98
CA ILE A 33 -2.35 -3.67 2.31
C ILE A 33 -2.15 -2.19 2.65
N LEU A 34 -2.56 -1.27 1.78
CA LEU A 34 -2.38 0.16 1.98
C LEU A 34 -3.02 0.62 3.29
N TRP A 35 -2.38 1.59 3.94
CA TRP A 35 -2.72 2.11 5.27
C TRP A 35 -2.46 1.18 6.46
N SER A 36 -2.14 -0.11 6.22
CA SER A 36 -1.73 -1.02 7.28
C SER A 36 -0.51 -0.48 8.00
N THR A 37 -0.46 -0.67 9.31
CA THR A 37 0.71 -0.34 10.12
C THR A 37 1.84 -1.33 9.85
N LYS A 38 3.08 -0.91 10.09
CA LYS A 38 4.24 -1.81 10.05
C LYS A 38 4.06 -3.06 10.93
N THR A 39 3.40 -2.92 12.08
CA THR A 39 3.07 -4.05 12.95
C THR A 39 2.11 -5.03 12.28
N GLU A 40 1.02 -4.56 11.67
CA GLU A 40 0.07 -5.44 10.95
C GLU A 40 0.72 -6.17 9.77
N ILE A 41 1.64 -5.52 9.05
CA ILE A 41 2.42 -6.18 7.99
C ILE A 41 3.28 -7.30 8.57
N ASN A 42 4.02 -7.03 9.65
CA ASN A 42 4.86 -8.05 10.29
C ASN A 42 4.04 -9.19 10.92
N GLU A 43 2.83 -8.92 11.40
CA GLU A 43 1.90 -9.95 11.85
C GLU A 43 1.41 -10.84 10.70
N LYS A 44 1.16 -10.25 9.53
CA LYS A 44 0.68 -10.98 8.33
C LYS A 44 1.78 -11.79 7.64
N TYR A 45 3.01 -11.26 7.55
CA TYR A 45 4.09 -11.84 6.74
C TYR A 45 5.27 -12.36 7.57
N GLY A 46 5.26 -12.17 8.89
CA GLY A 46 6.34 -12.54 9.79
C GLY A 46 7.45 -11.48 9.85
N LYS A 47 8.64 -11.89 10.27
CA LYS A 47 9.81 -11.00 10.29
C LYS A 47 10.26 -10.72 8.84
N PRO A 48 10.55 -9.45 8.47
CA PRO A 48 11.07 -9.15 7.13
C PRO A 48 12.36 -9.90 6.84
N THR A 49 12.56 -10.31 5.59
CA THR A 49 13.80 -10.96 5.15
C THR A 49 14.96 -9.95 5.15
N TYR A 50 14.67 -8.74 4.68
CA TYR A 50 15.58 -7.61 4.71
C TYR A 50 14.86 -6.34 5.11
N LEU A 51 15.64 -5.37 5.56
CA LEU A 51 15.20 -3.99 5.73
C LEU A 51 15.76 -3.18 4.57
N TYR A 52 14.95 -2.27 4.06
CA TYR A 52 15.32 -1.42 2.95
C TYR A 52 15.17 0.04 3.35
N CYS A 53 16.14 0.86 2.98
CA CYS A 53 16.08 2.30 3.21
C CYS A 53 16.42 3.05 1.92
N GLU A 54 15.59 4.06 1.62
CA GLU A 54 15.84 5.06 0.58
C GLU A 54 15.99 6.42 1.26
N GLU A 55 17.21 6.93 1.31
CA GLU A 55 17.44 8.27 1.84
C GLU A 55 17.48 9.30 0.72
N GLU A 56 16.37 10.02 0.55
CA GLU A 56 16.28 11.19 -0.30
C GLU A 56 16.66 12.46 0.48
N PRO A 57 17.39 13.44 -0.12
CA PRO A 57 17.75 13.56 -1.54
C PRO A 57 19.10 12.92 -1.91
N PHE A 58 19.78 12.28 -0.97
CA PHE A 58 21.14 11.77 -1.18
C PHE A 58 21.20 10.47 -2.00
N ARG A 59 20.04 9.87 -2.31
CA ARG A 59 19.89 8.62 -3.06
C ARG A 59 20.75 7.50 -2.48
N ARG A 60 20.86 7.44 -1.15
CA ARG A 60 21.51 6.32 -0.47
C ARG A 60 20.49 5.19 -0.33
N TYR A 61 20.77 4.09 -1.00
CA TYR A 61 19.95 2.88 -0.97
C TYR A 61 20.71 1.80 -0.20
N MET A 62 20.10 1.28 0.86
CA MET A 62 20.70 0.21 1.66
C MET A 62 19.71 -0.90 1.91
N ILE A 63 20.18 -2.14 1.72
CA ILE A 63 19.48 -3.37 2.06
C ILE A 63 20.32 -4.08 3.12
N VAL A 64 19.75 -4.33 4.29
CA VAL A 64 20.43 -4.99 5.41
C VAL A 64 19.53 -6.07 6.00
N LYS A 65 20.11 -6.98 6.77
CA LYS A 65 19.28 -7.91 7.54
C LYS A 65 18.66 -7.19 8.75
N PRO A 66 17.51 -7.65 9.28
CA PRO A 66 16.87 -6.95 10.39
C PRO A 66 17.72 -6.88 11.67
N GLU A 67 18.59 -7.86 11.91
CA GLU A 67 19.55 -7.83 13.03
C GLU A 67 20.55 -6.65 12.95
N ASP A 68 20.77 -6.09 11.75
CA ASP A 68 21.70 -4.99 11.50
C ASP A 68 21.01 -3.62 11.46
N GLU A 69 19.72 -3.52 11.84
CA GLU A 69 18.96 -2.26 11.79
C GLU A 69 19.63 -1.14 12.60
N SER A 70 20.14 -1.44 13.79
CA SER A 70 20.83 -0.45 14.63
C SER A 70 22.07 0.11 13.93
N SER A 71 22.84 -0.76 13.27
CA SER A 71 24.03 -0.38 12.49
C SER A 71 23.65 0.46 11.29
N LEU A 72 22.58 0.08 10.58
CA LEU A 72 22.02 0.86 9.47
C LEU A 72 21.63 2.27 9.94
N ARG A 73 20.86 2.38 11.02
CA ARG A 73 20.39 3.66 11.57
C ARG A 73 21.53 4.59 11.96
N ALA A 74 22.63 4.03 12.49
CA ALA A 74 23.81 4.81 12.87
C ALA A 74 24.54 5.47 11.68
N THR A 75 24.28 5.03 10.43
CA THR A 75 24.89 5.64 9.24
C THR A 75 24.16 6.88 8.72
N PHE A 76 22.97 7.16 9.24
CA PHE A 76 22.13 8.26 8.81
C PHE A 76 22.30 9.49 9.71
N LEU A 77 22.22 10.67 9.11
CA LEU A 77 22.32 11.94 9.82
C LEU A 77 21.01 12.32 10.54
N TYR A 78 19.91 11.65 10.21
CA TYR A 78 18.57 11.88 10.73
C TYR A 78 17.77 10.58 10.71
N ASP A 79 16.60 10.59 11.37
CA ASP A 79 15.69 9.45 11.36
C ASP A 79 15.13 9.25 9.95
N VAL A 80 15.34 8.07 9.40
CA VAL A 80 14.88 7.67 8.07
C VAL A 80 13.86 6.56 8.20
N VAL A 81 12.90 6.56 7.28
CA VAL A 81 11.89 5.51 7.24
C VAL A 81 12.53 4.22 6.74
N VAL A 82 12.47 3.17 7.58
CA VAL A 82 12.95 1.84 7.22
C VAL A 82 11.78 0.99 6.72
N HIS A 83 11.88 0.56 5.48
CA HIS A 83 10.92 -0.26 4.74
C HIS A 83 11.16 -1.74 4.96
N ASP A 84 10.11 -2.53 4.79
CA ASP A 84 10.19 -3.98 4.94
C ASP A 84 10.25 -4.67 3.60
N PHE A 85 11.13 -5.66 3.51
CA PHE A 85 11.38 -6.43 2.32
C PHE A 85 11.22 -7.91 2.66
N TYR A 86 10.38 -8.62 1.89
CA TYR A 86 10.12 -10.05 2.05
C TYR A 86 10.40 -10.81 0.75
N TYR A 87 10.99 -12.00 0.88
CA TYR A 87 10.91 -13.04 -0.14
C TYR A 87 9.83 -14.05 0.25
N ILE A 88 8.84 -14.24 -0.61
CA ILE A 88 7.66 -15.06 -0.35
C ILE A 88 7.45 -16.03 -1.51
N ASN A 89 7.29 -17.33 -1.22
CA ASN A 89 6.82 -18.29 -2.21
C ASN A 89 5.29 -18.43 -2.11
N LYS A 90 4.56 -18.11 -3.19
CA LYS A 90 3.12 -18.34 -3.30
C LYS A 90 2.83 -19.26 -4.49
N SER A 91 2.30 -20.44 -4.20
CA SER A 91 1.93 -21.43 -5.24
C SER A 91 3.07 -21.75 -6.21
N GLY A 92 4.31 -21.84 -5.70
CA GLY A 92 5.51 -22.10 -6.50
C GLY A 92 6.10 -20.88 -7.21
N ASN A 93 5.55 -19.67 -7.01
CA ASN A 93 6.11 -18.43 -7.53
C ASN A 93 6.92 -17.73 -6.44
N ASP A 94 8.19 -17.45 -6.71
CA ASP A 94 9.03 -16.64 -5.84
C ASP A 94 8.78 -15.16 -6.10
N LEU A 95 8.32 -14.48 -5.05
CA LEU A 95 7.90 -13.10 -5.07
C LEU A 95 8.76 -12.28 -4.13
N GLU A 96 9.12 -11.09 -4.57
CA GLU A 96 9.71 -10.06 -3.73
C GLU A 96 8.64 -9.03 -3.40
N TYR A 97 8.30 -8.89 -2.12
CA TYR A 97 7.41 -7.85 -1.61
C TYR A 97 8.24 -6.76 -0.94
N ARG A 98 8.03 -5.51 -1.33
CA ARG A 98 8.54 -4.33 -0.63
C ARG A 98 7.38 -3.49 -0.13
N PHE A 99 7.33 -3.24 1.17
CA PHE A 99 6.34 -2.37 1.79
C PHE A 99 7.00 -1.04 2.13
N TYR A 100 6.59 -0.01 1.40
CA TYR A 100 7.07 1.34 1.61
C TYR A 100 6.15 2.04 2.61
N TYR A 101 6.76 2.58 3.65
CA TYR A 101 6.07 3.25 4.73
C TYR A 101 6.16 4.77 4.59
N GLY A 102 5.11 5.46 5.01
CA GLY A 102 5.11 6.89 5.28
C GLY A 102 4.85 7.16 6.76
N GLU A 103 5.29 8.31 7.25
CA GLU A 103 5.02 8.75 8.62
C GLU A 103 3.63 9.40 8.72
N ASP A 104 2.74 8.78 9.49
CA ASP A 104 1.43 9.33 9.85
C ASP A 104 1.51 9.92 11.27
N MET A 105 1.17 11.21 11.38
CA MET A 105 1.12 11.96 12.65
C MET A 105 -0.32 12.38 13.01
N SER A 106 -1.34 11.95 12.26
CA SER A 106 -2.72 12.42 12.40
C SER A 106 -3.35 12.11 13.77
N GLU A 107 -2.86 11.08 14.46
CA GLU A 107 -3.31 10.68 15.80
C GLU A 107 -2.43 11.25 16.93
N GLY A 108 -1.56 12.23 16.63
CA GLY A 108 -0.65 12.83 17.62
C GLY A 108 0.53 11.95 18.03
N LYS A 109 0.63 10.73 17.48
CA LYS A 109 1.76 9.81 17.64
C LYS A 109 2.27 9.38 16.26
N LYS A 110 3.60 9.30 16.11
CA LYS A 110 4.26 8.77 14.91
C LYS A 110 3.87 7.31 14.70
N THR A 111 3.24 7.03 13.55
CA THR A 111 2.87 5.69 13.10
C THR A 111 3.35 5.48 11.67
N TYR A 112 4.05 4.37 11.40
CA TYR A 112 4.47 4.02 10.04
C TYR A 112 3.36 3.22 9.36
N ARG A 113 2.82 3.78 8.27
CA ARG A 113 1.73 3.17 7.49
C ARG A 113 2.17 2.90 6.06
N VAL A 114 1.72 1.79 5.50
CA VAL A 114 2.03 1.43 4.11
C VAL A 114 1.41 2.47 3.17
N LYS A 115 2.26 3.12 2.37
CA LYS A 115 1.87 4.08 1.32
C LYS A 115 1.94 3.47 -0.08
N GLU A 116 2.80 2.47 -0.25
CA GLU A 116 3.02 1.77 -1.51
C GLU A 116 3.50 0.34 -1.21
N CYS A 117 3.06 -0.61 -2.02
CA CYS A 117 3.55 -1.98 -1.99
C CYS A 117 3.98 -2.41 -3.39
N THR A 118 5.22 -2.86 -3.51
CA THR A 118 5.80 -3.36 -4.75
C THR A 118 5.98 -4.87 -4.67
N ILE A 119 5.58 -5.57 -5.71
CA ILE A 119 5.58 -7.03 -5.80
C ILE A 119 6.24 -7.42 -7.12
N LYS A 120 7.44 -8.01 -7.05
CA LYS A 120 8.19 -8.47 -8.22
C LYS A 120 8.13 -9.99 -8.35
N PHE A 121 7.95 -10.47 -9.57
CA PHE A 121 8.04 -11.90 -9.90
C PHE A 121 9.50 -12.24 -10.23
N LEU A 122 10.17 -13.01 -9.37
CA LEU A 122 11.63 -13.20 -9.45
C LEU A 122 12.06 -14.20 -10.53
N ASN A 123 11.31 -15.30 -10.66
CA ASN A 123 11.73 -16.41 -11.54
C ASN A 123 11.21 -16.23 -12.97
N ASN A 124 9.91 -15.99 -13.09
CA ASN A 124 9.24 -15.90 -14.38
C ASN A 124 8.18 -14.80 -14.31
N PRO A 125 8.09 -13.93 -15.32
CA PRO A 125 6.95 -13.04 -15.48
C PRO A 125 5.64 -13.84 -15.57
N VAL A 126 4.54 -13.19 -15.20
CA VAL A 126 3.20 -13.81 -15.15
C VAL A 126 2.29 -13.13 -16.17
N PRO A 127 1.46 -13.87 -16.93
CA PRO A 127 0.45 -13.26 -17.80
C PRO A 127 -0.47 -12.32 -17.00
N LEU A 128 -0.74 -11.13 -17.54
CA LEU A 128 -1.51 -10.07 -16.88
C LEU A 128 -2.86 -10.57 -16.32
N GLY A 129 -3.59 -11.38 -17.09
CA GLY A 129 -4.88 -11.97 -16.70
C GLY A 129 -4.79 -13.01 -15.57
N ARG A 130 -3.58 -13.47 -15.21
CA ARG A 130 -3.33 -14.45 -14.15
C ARG A 130 -2.69 -13.84 -12.91
N VAL A 131 -2.36 -12.55 -12.92
CA VAL A 131 -1.72 -11.86 -11.79
C VAL A 131 -2.53 -12.04 -10.51
N ALA A 132 -3.86 -11.89 -10.56
CA ALA A 132 -4.72 -12.01 -9.37
C ALA A 132 -4.80 -13.44 -8.78
N GLU A 133 -4.39 -14.47 -9.52
CA GLU A 133 -4.27 -15.84 -8.97
C GLU A 133 -3.10 -15.94 -7.98
N ILE A 134 -2.06 -15.12 -8.16
CA ILE A 134 -0.81 -15.14 -7.38
C ILE A 134 -0.76 -13.97 -6.38
N VAL A 135 -1.29 -12.82 -6.79
CA VAL A 135 -1.40 -11.58 -6.01
C VAL A 135 -2.89 -11.21 -5.89
N PRO A 136 -3.64 -11.81 -4.95
CA PRO A 136 -5.07 -11.55 -4.79
C PRO A 136 -5.40 -10.08 -4.57
N GLU A 137 -4.47 -9.31 -4.00
CA GLU A 137 -4.59 -7.88 -3.78
C GLU A 137 -4.77 -7.08 -5.09
N PHE A 138 -4.37 -7.64 -6.25
CA PHE A 138 -4.55 -7.07 -7.59
C PHE A 138 -5.95 -7.31 -8.18
N LYS A 139 -6.79 -8.13 -7.54
CA LYS A 139 -8.13 -8.49 -8.07
C LYS A 139 -9.01 -7.28 -8.43
N PRO A 140 -9.00 -6.15 -7.69
CA PRO A 140 -9.81 -4.99 -8.07
C PRO A 140 -9.43 -4.37 -9.44
N ALA A 141 -8.22 -4.60 -9.96
CA ALA A 141 -7.81 -4.12 -11.28
C ALA A 141 -8.71 -4.65 -12.43
N PHE A 142 -9.33 -5.83 -12.25
CA PHE A 142 -10.28 -6.41 -13.22
C PHE A 142 -11.57 -5.58 -13.35
N GLN A 143 -11.89 -4.77 -12.35
CA GLN A 143 -13.11 -3.96 -12.32
C GLN A 143 -12.86 -2.50 -12.72
N CYS A 144 -11.61 -2.12 -12.98
CA CYS A 144 -11.28 -0.74 -13.35
C CYS A 144 -11.79 -0.41 -14.75
N SER A 145 -12.63 0.61 -14.87
CA SER A 145 -13.07 1.14 -16.16
C SER A 145 -12.01 2.01 -16.84
N LYS A 146 -11.09 2.59 -16.04
CA LYS A 146 -9.99 3.44 -16.49
C LYS A 146 -8.66 2.71 -16.39
N VAL A 147 -8.01 2.54 -17.54
CA VAL A 147 -6.65 2.02 -17.62
C VAL A 147 -5.81 2.96 -18.46
N PHE A 148 -4.68 3.39 -17.91
CA PHE A 148 -3.70 4.20 -18.61
C PHE A 148 -2.49 3.35 -18.98
N GLN A 149 -1.98 3.56 -20.19
CA GLN A 149 -0.78 2.92 -20.69
C GLN A 149 0.31 3.96 -20.86
N GLU A 150 1.47 3.67 -20.32
CA GLU A 150 2.64 4.54 -20.32
C GLU A 150 3.88 3.79 -20.80
N ARG A 151 4.79 4.50 -21.46
CA ARG A 151 6.12 3.98 -21.77
C ARG A 151 7.14 4.58 -20.80
N LEU A 152 7.70 3.73 -19.95
CA LEU A 152 8.77 4.10 -19.03
C LEU A 152 10.05 4.31 -19.84
N VAL A 153 10.37 5.56 -20.17
CA VAL A 153 11.48 5.92 -21.08
C VAL A 153 12.82 5.31 -20.65
N ASN A 154 13.12 5.33 -19.34
CA ASN A 154 14.40 4.87 -18.81
C ASN A 154 14.58 3.34 -18.88
N TYR A 155 13.50 2.58 -18.85
CA TYR A 155 13.53 1.11 -18.83
C TYR A 155 12.99 0.48 -20.12
N ASN A 156 12.42 1.31 -21.01
CA ASN A 156 11.75 0.90 -22.23
C ASN A 156 10.62 -0.14 -22.04
N ASN A 157 10.02 -0.18 -20.85
CA ASN A 157 8.88 -1.02 -20.52
C ASN A 157 7.56 -0.27 -20.66
N ILE A 158 6.50 -1.05 -20.87
CA ILE A 158 5.14 -0.55 -20.76
C ILE A 158 4.68 -0.68 -19.30
N ARG A 159 4.07 0.38 -18.79
CA ARG A 159 3.37 0.40 -17.50
C ARG A 159 1.90 0.62 -17.74
N LEU A 160 1.07 -0.25 -17.18
CA LEU A 160 -0.37 -0.07 -17.11
C LEU A 160 -0.74 0.48 -15.74
N ILE A 161 -1.65 1.44 -15.68
CA ILE A 161 -2.17 2.01 -14.44
C ILE A 161 -3.68 1.77 -14.43
N PHE A 162 -4.14 0.88 -13.57
CA PHE A 162 -5.55 0.60 -13.33
C PHE A 162 -6.01 1.46 -12.17
N VAL A 163 -6.87 2.45 -12.44
CA VAL A 163 -7.39 3.36 -11.42
C VAL A 163 -8.80 2.93 -11.08
N THR A 164 -9.04 2.60 -9.81
CA THR A 164 -10.39 2.23 -9.35
C THR A 164 -11.30 3.46 -9.37
N GLU A 165 -12.61 3.28 -9.60
CA GLU A 165 -13.55 4.42 -9.64
C GLU A 165 -13.82 5.03 -8.26
N LYS A 166 -13.60 4.25 -7.19
CA LYS A 166 -13.98 4.60 -5.83
C LYS A 166 -12.97 5.54 -5.18
N VAL A 167 -13.23 6.83 -5.28
CA VAL A 167 -12.56 7.84 -4.45
C VAL A 167 -13.19 7.82 -3.05
N ASN A 168 -12.43 7.40 -2.04
CA ASN A 168 -12.88 7.37 -0.65
C ASN A 168 -12.01 8.25 0.25
N ASP A 169 -12.43 8.47 1.49
CA ASP A 169 -11.74 9.39 2.40
C ASP A 169 -10.34 8.87 2.78
N LEU A 170 -10.17 7.55 2.87
CA LEU A 170 -8.87 6.94 3.12
C LEU A 170 -7.91 7.13 1.95
N SER A 171 -8.35 6.90 0.71
CA SER A 171 -7.50 7.12 -0.47
C SER A 171 -7.09 8.59 -0.60
N LYS A 172 -8.00 9.53 -0.34
CA LYS A 172 -7.67 10.96 -0.26
C LYS A 172 -6.65 11.26 0.83
N LYS A 173 -6.81 10.68 2.02
CA LYS A 173 -5.87 10.85 3.14
C LYS A 173 -4.48 10.37 2.73
N ILE A 174 -4.35 9.16 2.19
CA ILE A 174 -3.08 8.59 1.70
C ILE A 174 -2.45 9.49 0.63
N GLY A 175 -3.22 9.88 -0.38
CA GLY A 175 -2.76 10.74 -1.48
C GLY A 175 -2.20 12.08 -0.96
N SER A 176 -2.95 12.74 -0.09
CA SER A 176 -2.57 14.03 0.51
C SER A 176 -1.35 13.96 1.44
N LEU A 177 -1.14 12.82 2.10
CA LEU A 177 -0.02 12.63 3.03
C LEU A 177 1.26 12.21 2.30
N PHE A 178 1.15 11.39 1.27
CA PHE A 178 2.31 10.62 0.78
C PHE A 178 2.60 10.77 -0.71
N VAL A 179 1.67 11.31 -1.52
CA VAL A 179 1.83 11.36 -2.98
C VAL A 179 2.06 12.79 -3.46
N ASP A 180 1.11 13.69 -3.22
CA ASP A 180 1.25 15.11 -3.57
C ASP A 180 0.53 15.94 -2.50
N PRO A 181 1.24 16.90 -1.84
CA PRO A 181 0.64 17.76 -0.83
C PRO A 181 -0.34 18.79 -1.41
N ASP A 182 -0.42 18.92 -2.75
CA ASP A 182 -1.40 19.76 -3.43
C ASP A 182 -2.83 19.33 -3.07
N LYS A 183 -3.47 20.14 -2.22
CA LYS A 183 -4.80 19.90 -1.69
C LYS A 183 -5.91 20.02 -2.74
N ASP A 184 -5.58 20.53 -3.93
CA ASP A 184 -6.53 20.65 -5.02
C ASP A 184 -6.75 19.32 -5.76
N ILE A 185 -5.87 18.33 -5.55
CA ILE A 185 -6.06 16.96 -6.08
C ILE A 185 -7.04 16.21 -5.18
N LYS A 186 -8.22 15.91 -5.73
CA LYS A 186 -9.35 15.32 -5.00
C LYS A 186 -9.77 13.94 -5.50
N ASP A 187 -9.14 13.46 -6.56
CA ASP A 187 -9.47 12.23 -7.28
C ASP A 187 -8.57 11.05 -6.90
N TRP A 188 -7.88 11.14 -5.76
CA TRP A 188 -7.08 10.06 -5.20
C TRP A 188 -7.89 8.79 -5.01
N SER A 189 -7.46 7.74 -5.69
CA SER A 189 -8.10 6.44 -5.72
C SER A 189 -7.07 5.33 -5.60
N LEU A 190 -7.51 4.17 -5.12
CA LEU A 190 -6.69 2.96 -5.13
C LEU A 190 -6.32 2.64 -6.57
N SER A 191 -5.03 2.41 -6.80
CA SER A 191 -4.47 2.21 -8.13
C SER A 191 -3.47 1.08 -8.15
N TYR A 192 -3.44 0.37 -9.27
CA TYR A 192 -2.55 -0.76 -9.49
C TYR A 192 -1.72 -0.50 -10.73
N TYR A 193 -0.41 -0.66 -10.60
CA TYR A 193 0.51 -0.55 -11.71
C TYR A 193 0.95 -1.95 -12.10
N ALA A 194 0.80 -2.33 -13.36
CA ALA A 194 1.41 -3.53 -13.90
C ALA A 194 2.54 -3.11 -14.84
N ILE A 195 3.78 -3.45 -14.48
CA ILE A 195 4.96 -3.20 -15.31
C ILE A 195 5.20 -4.46 -16.14
N LEU A 196 5.09 -4.29 -17.45
CA LEU A 196 5.29 -5.37 -18.40
C LEU A 196 6.76 -5.71 -18.57
N SER A 197 7.03 -6.95 -18.94
CA SER A 197 8.36 -7.45 -19.28
C SER A 197 8.99 -6.68 -20.45
N ASP A 198 10.30 -6.78 -20.56
CA ASP A 198 11.07 -6.13 -21.61
C ASP A 198 10.68 -6.71 -22.97
N GLY A 199 10.45 -5.84 -23.95
CA GLY A 199 10.05 -6.25 -25.31
C GLY A 199 8.56 -6.53 -25.52
N GLU A 200 7.73 -6.41 -24.48
CA GLU A 200 6.27 -6.54 -24.64
C GLU A 200 5.71 -5.49 -25.63
N PRO A 201 4.78 -5.88 -26.51
CA PRO A 201 4.23 -5.00 -27.52
C PRO A 201 3.29 -3.94 -26.93
N GLU A 202 3.16 -2.81 -27.60
CA GLU A 202 2.21 -1.74 -27.25
C GLU A 202 0.73 -2.20 -27.28
N ASN A 203 0.44 -3.27 -28.03
CA ASN A 203 -0.87 -3.91 -28.07
C ASN A 203 -1.00 -4.87 -26.89
N VAL A 204 -1.29 -4.31 -25.73
CA VAL A 204 -1.41 -5.04 -24.47
C VAL A 204 -2.66 -5.91 -24.46
N SER A 205 -2.53 -7.12 -23.88
CA SER A 205 -3.65 -8.04 -23.67
C SER A 205 -3.53 -8.74 -22.31
N SER A 206 -4.53 -9.54 -21.94
CA SER A 206 -4.47 -10.42 -20.76
C SER A 206 -3.29 -11.41 -20.79
N ASN A 207 -2.69 -11.66 -21.96
CA ASN A 207 -1.52 -12.53 -22.11
C ASN A 207 -0.19 -11.78 -22.02
N SER A 208 -0.20 -10.44 -21.94
CA SER A 208 1.03 -9.66 -21.78
C SER A 208 1.74 -10.03 -20.48
N MET A 209 3.05 -10.21 -20.55
CA MET A 209 3.83 -10.70 -19.41
C MET A 209 4.17 -9.56 -18.44
N VAL A 210 3.84 -9.76 -17.16
CA VAL A 210 4.06 -8.79 -16.08
C VAL A 210 5.23 -9.24 -15.23
N LYS A 211 6.20 -8.34 -15.02
CA LYS A 211 7.36 -8.59 -14.14
C LYS A 211 7.20 -8.00 -12.74
N GLU A 212 6.33 -7.00 -12.60
CA GLU A 212 6.17 -6.26 -11.35
C GLU A 212 4.76 -5.65 -11.26
N VAL A 213 4.21 -5.69 -10.05
CA VAL A 213 2.97 -5.04 -9.67
C VAL A 213 3.26 -4.04 -8.57
N ILE A 214 2.69 -2.85 -8.66
CA ILE A 214 2.73 -1.85 -7.60
C ILE A 214 1.29 -1.53 -7.18
N ILE A 215 1.06 -1.46 -5.88
CA ILE A 215 -0.21 -1.04 -5.27
C ILE A 215 0.05 0.30 -4.60
N ALA A 216 -0.67 1.33 -5.01
CA ALA A 216 -0.54 2.66 -4.43
C ALA A 216 -1.86 3.44 -4.57
N VAL A 217 -1.82 4.72 -4.20
CA VAL A 217 -2.89 5.67 -4.50
C VAL A 217 -2.44 6.59 -5.64
N ASP A 218 -3.34 6.81 -6.59
CA ASP A 218 -3.13 7.69 -7.74
C ASP A 218 -4.44 8.36 -8.17
N GLY A 219 -4.36 9.34 -9.07
CA GLY A 219 -5.52 10.01 -9.62
C GLY A 219 -5.31 10.39 -11.09
N ASP A 220 -6.42 10.45 -11.83
CA ASP A 220 -6.44 10.84 -13.24
C ASP A 220 -5.75 12.20 -13.46
N TYR A 221 -5.93 13.14 -12.52
CA TYR A 221 -5.33 14.45 -12.58
C TYR A 221 -3.79 14.40 -12.55
N ARG A 222 -3.21 13.60 -11.64
CA ARG A 222 -1.75 13.45 -11.53
C ARG A 222 -1.18 12.71 -12.74
N ILE A 223 -1.84 11.63 -13.16
CA ILE A 223 -1.47 10.88 -14.37
C ILE A 223 -1.51 11.82 -15.60
N GLY A 224 -2.54 12.65 -15.69
CA GLY A 224 -2.71 13.67 -16.74
C GLY A 224 -1.59 14.71 -16.74
N LYS A 225 -1.18 15.20 -15.56
CA LYS A 225 -0.04 16.14 -15.44
C LYS A 225 1.25 15.57 -16.04
N THR A 226 1.48 14.26 -15.89
CA THR A 226 2.68 13.59 -16.40
C THR A 226 2.52 12.99 -17.80
N ALA A 227 1.36 13.13 -18.43
CA ALA A 227 1.01 12.40 -19.64
C ALA A 227 1.98 12.61 -20.80
N ASN A 228 2.42 13.85 -21.01
CA ASN A 228 3.36 14.19 -22.07
C ASN A 228 4.74 13.55 -21.87
N ALA A 229 5.19 13.42 -20.61
CA ALA A 229 6.50 12.86 -20.29
C ALA A 229 6.54 11.34 -20.53
N PHE A 230 5.44 10.63 -20.26
CA PHE A 230 5.36 9.17 -20.36
C PHE A 230 4.59 8.65 -21.58
N ARG A 231 4.17 9.56 -22.47
CA ARG A 231 3.28 9.26 -23.61
C ARG A 231 2.01 8.52 -23.17
N THR A 232 1.46 8.96 -22.04
CA THR A 232 0.31 8.31 -21.41
C THR A 232 -0.90 8.38 -22.32
N LYS A 233 -1.53 7.23 -22.53
CA LYS A 233 -2.81 7.11 -23.26
C LYS A 233 -3.79 6.28 -22.46
N MET A 234 -5.07 6.62 -22.53
CA MET A 234 -6.13 5.78 -21.99
C MET A 234 -6.40 4.62 -22.96
N ILE A 235 -6.54 3.41 -22.44
CA ILE A 235 -6.86 2.20 -23.20
C ILE A 235 -8.08 1.51 -22.58
N LYS A 236 -8.70 0.60 -23.34
CA LYS A 236 -9.66 -0.34 -22.76
C LYS A 236 -8.94 -1.25 -21.76
N ASN A 237 -9.60 -1.58 -20.66
CA ASN A 237 -9.08 -2.56 -19.72
C ASN A 237 -8.75 -3.89 -20.46
N PRO A 238 -7.47 -4.33 -20.47
CA PRO A 238 -7.06 -5.57 -21.13
C PRO A 238 -7.41 -6.83 -20.32
N LEU A 239 -7.89 -6.66 -19.09
CA LEU A 239 -8.40 -7.74 -18.24
C LEU A 239 -9.87 -8.04 -18.59
N PRO A 240 -10.27 -9.32 -18.62
CA PRO A 240 -11.63 -9.76 -18.93
C PRO A 240 -12.64 -9.50 -17.80
#